data_AF-A0A016ASL4-F1
#
_entry.id   AF-A0A016ASL4-F1
#
_cell.length_a   1.000
_cell.length_b   1.000
_cell.length_c   1.000
_cell.angle_alpha   90.00
_cell.angle_beta   90.00
_cell.angle_gamma   90.00
#
_symmetry.space_group_name_H-M   'P 1'
#
loop_
_entity.id
_entity.type
_entity.pdbx_description
1 polymer ?
#
loop_
_entity_poly.entity_id
_entity_poly.type
_entity_poly.pdbx_seq_one_letter_code
_entity_poly.pdbx_strand_id
1 'polypeptide(L)'
;MGKKVLVFLLLLSFIGWTKAQQKELQNGTEQSKQLQVFGRNIFASRNLSFEPNLNIPTPENYRLGPGDEVIIDVWGTSENTVRETISPEGSIMVENIGPIYLSGMNMEEAERYLRHEFSKIYAAISGESAHIKVTLGKIRSIMVNVMGEV
;
A
#
# COMPACT_ATOMS: atom_id res chain seq x y z
N MET A 1 7.56 -47.38 69.41
CA MET A 1 8.14 -47.27 68.05
C MET A 1 7.23 -46.48 67.08
N GLY A 2 6.50 -45.43 67.53
CA GLY A 2 5.40 -44.84 66.72
C GLY A 2 5.61 -43.42 66.18
N LYS A 3 6.41 -42.56 66.85
CA LYS A 3 6.50 -41.13 66.47
C LYS A 3 7.48 -40.85 65.33
N LYS A 4 8.55 -41.65 65.18
CA LYS A 4 9.58 -41.45 64.14
C LYS A 4 9.10 -41.83 62.74
N VAL A 5 8.23 -42.84 62.62
CA VAL A 5 7.66 -43.28 61.33
C VAL A 5 6.67 -42.26 60.78
N LEU A 6 5.88 -41.64 61.65
CA LEU A 6 4.88 -40.63 61.27
C LEU A 6 5.53 -39.35 60.70
N VAL A 7 6.64 -38.90 61.30
CA VAL A 7 7.42 -37.75 60.81
C VAL A 7 8.05 -38.04 59.44
N PHE A 8 8.49 -39.27 59.21
CA PHE A 8 9.09 -39.67 57.94
C PHE A 8 8.06 -39.71 56.80
N LEU A 9 6.85 -40.19 57.07
CA LEU A 9 5.75 -40.17 56.10
C LEU A 9 5.26 -38.75 55.78
N LEU A 10 5.25 -37.84 56.76
CA LEU A 10 4.95 -36.42 56.55
C LEU A 10 6.02 -35.71 55.69
N LEU A 11 7.30 -36.06 55.87
CA LEU A 11 8.37 -35.54 55.01
C LEU A 11 8.24 -36.03 53.57
N LEU A 12 7.90 -37.32 53.38
CA LEU A 12 7.70 -37.89 52.04
C LEU A 12 6.50 -37.28 51.30
N SER A 13 5.39 -37.00 52.00
CA SER A 13 4.25 -36.30 51.39
C SER A 13 4.58 -34.85 51.04
N PHE A 14 5.37 -34.15 51.86
CA PHE A 14 5.81 -32.77 51.59
C PHE A 14 6.74 -32.68 50.36
N ILE A 15 7.64 -33.64 50.19
CA ILE A 15 8.54 -33.72 49.01
C ILE A 15 7.74 -34.04 47.74
N GLY A 16 6.73 -34.91 47.82
CA GLY A 16 5.84 -35.18 46.69
C GLY A 16 5.02 -33.94 46.29
N TRP A 17 4.53 -33.19 47.27
CA TRP A 17 3.71 -32.00 47.06
C TRP A 17 4.50 -30.84 46.44
N THR A 18 5.74 -30.62 46.89
CA THR A 18 6.64 -29.60 46.31
C THR A 18 6.98 -29.89 44.83
N LYS A 19 7.24 -31.15 44.47
CA LYS A 19 7.48 -31.54 43.06
C LYS A 19 6.26 -31.33 42.16
N ALA A 20 5.05 -31.61 42.66
CA ALA A 20 3.82 -31.39 41.90
C ALA A 20 3.60 -29.90 41.63
N GLN A 21 3.81 -29.07 42.64
CA GLN A 21 3.66 -27.61 42.54
C GLN A 21 4.69 -26.98 41.58
N GLN A 22 5.92 -27.51 41.57
CA GLN A 22 6.99 -27.06 40.67
C GLN A 22 6.73 -27.45 39.20
N LYS A 23 6.04 -28.59 38.97
CA LYS A 23 5.65 -29.05 37.62
C LYS A 23 4.47 -28.27 37.04
N GLU A 24 3.51 -27.86 37.88
CA GLU A 24 2.39 -27.00 37.46
C GLU A 24 2.86 -25.57 37.14
N LEU A 25 3.79 -25.03 37.93
CA LEU A 25 4.44 -23.74 37.66
C LEU A 25 5.21 -23.74 36.32
N GLN A 26 5.95 -24.81 36.01
CA GLN A 26 6.67 -24.96 34.75
C GLN A 26 5.74 -25.17 33.54
N ASN A 27 4.66 -25.94 33.69
CA ASN A 27 3.69 -26.15 32.60
C ASN A 27 2.89 -24.88 32.29
N GLY A 28 2.55 -24.06 33.30
CA GLY A 28 1.88 -22.76 33.10
C GLY A 28 2.73 -21.74 32.34
N THR A 29 4.07 -21.80 32.48
CA THR A 29 5.01 -20.94 31.74
C THR A 29 5.31 -21.42 30.31
N GLU A 30 5.10 -22.70 30.00
CA GLU A 30 5.24 -23.24 28.63
C GLU A 30 3.95 -23.05 27.81
N GLN A 31 2.78 -23.08 28.45
CA GLN A 31 1.50 -22.79 27.79
C GLN A 31 1.32 -21.31 27.43
N SER A 32 2.08 -20.42 28.05
CA SER A 32 2.19 -19.00 27.69
C SER A 32 3.24 -18.73 26.62
N LYS A 33 3.76 -19.79 25.94
CA LYS A 33 4.50 -19.67 24.67
C LYS A 33 3.62 -18.89 23.71
N GLN A 34 3.90 -17.58 23.72
CA GLN A 34 3.07 -16.47 23.27
C GLN A 34 2.15 -16.85 22.13
N LEU A 35 0.85 -16.62 22.33
CA LEU A 35 -0.02 -16.24 21.23
C LEU A 35 0.62 -15.02 20.56
N GLN A 36 1.44 -15.27 19.55
CA GLN A 36 2.07 -14.24 18.74
C GLN A 36 0.93 -13.61 17.94
N VAL A 37 0.79 -12.29 18.05
CA VAL A 37 -0.11 -11.54 17.18
C VAL A 37 0.32 -11.80 15.74
N PHE A 38 -0.63 -12.24 14.91
CA PHE A 38 -0.36 -12.55 13.51
C PHE A 38 0.21 -11.29 12.83
N GLY A 39 1.37 -11.44 12.18
CA GLY A 39 2.03 -10.33 11.50
C GLY A 39 2.95 -9.46 12.37
N ARG A 40 3.05 -9.69 13.69
CA ARG A 40 4.01 -8.98 14.57
C ARG A 40 5.44 -8.99 14.04
N ASN A 41 5.82 -10.11 13.45
CA ASN A 41 7.15 -10.35 12.89
C ASN A 41 7.45 -9.42 11.71
N ILE A 42 6.42 -8.97 10.98
CA ILE A 42 6.55 -8.02 9.87
C ILE A 42 7.02 -6.67 10.42
N PHE A 43 6.54 -6.26 11.61
CA PHE A 43 6.84 -4.99 12.29
C PHE A 43 8.04 -5.03 13.24
N ALA A 44 8.61 -6.21 13.51
CA ALA A 44 9.71 -6.38 14.47
C ALA A 44 11.12 -6.33 13.83
N SER A 45 11.19 -6.12 12.51
CA SER A 45 12.45 -6.07 11.74
C SER A 45 13.25 -4.79 12.03
N ARG A 46 14.59 -4.88 12.13
CA ARG A 46 15.44 -3.69 12.26
C ARG A 46 15.59 -2.89 10.95
N ASN A 47 15.27 -3.51 9.81
CA ASN A 47 15.39 -2.93 8.46
C ASN A 47 14.00 -2.87 7.80
N LEU A 48 13.02 -2.30 8.49
CA LEU A 48 11.67 -2.07 7.97
C LEU A 48 11.70 -0.96 6.92
N SER A 49 11.26 -1.27 5.70
CA SER A 49 10.91 -0.26 4.70
C SER A 49 9.53 -0.59 4.14
N PHE A 50 8.66 0.42 4.09
CA PHE A 50 7.34 0.37 3.46
C PHE A 50 7.30 1.26 2.22
N GLU A 51 8.46 1.47 1.60
CA GLU A 51 8.53 2.24 0.37
C GLU A 51 7.81 1.47 -0.76
N PRO A 52 6.88 2.12 -1.46
CA PRO A 52 6.17 1.49 -2.57
C PRO A 52 7.15 1.20 -3.71
N ASN A 53 7.04 0.00 -4.30
CA ASN A 53 7.71 -0.28 -5.55
C ASN A 53 7.05 0.53 -6.66
N LEU A 54 7.76 1.51 -7.21
CA LEU A 54 7.25 2.44 -8.22
C LEU A 54 7.16 1.84 -9.63
N ASN A 55 7.68 0.62 -9.84
CA ASN A 55 7.69 -0.04 -11.15
C ASN A 55 6.56 -1.08 -11.25
N ILE A 56 5.34 -0.65 -10.96
CA ILE A 56 4.11 -1.43 -11.13
C ILE A 56 3.38 -0.96 -12.38
N PRO A 57 2.74 -1.85 -13.16
CA PRO A 57 1.81 -1.44 -14.20
C PRO A 57 0.74 -0.50 -13.63
N THR A 58 0.30 0.48 -14.40
CA THR A 58 -0.82 1.35 -14.01
C THR A 58 -2.02 0.49 -13.61
N PRO A 59 -2.48 0.52 -12.35
CA PRO A 59 -3.65 -0.24 -11.94
C PRO A 59 -4.87 0.16 -12.78
N GLU A 60 -5.68 -0.80 -13.24
CA GLU A 60 -6.88 -0.53 -14.06
C GLU A 60 -7.86 0.44 -13.37
N ASN A 61 -7.87 0.45 -12.03
CA ASN A 61 -8.73 1.31 -11.20
C ASN A 61 -8.02 2.58 -10.69
N TYR A 62 -6.87 2.94 -11.26
CA TYR A 62 -6.17 4.16 -10.87
C TYR A 62 -7.01 5.39 -11.22
N ARG A 63 -7.10 6.33 -10.29
CA ARG A 63 -7.73 7.63 -10.51
C ARG A 63 -6.67 8.72 -10.48
N LEU A 64 -6.66 9.51 -11.56
CA LEU A 64 -5.81 10.69 -11.68
C LEU A 64 -6.09 11.65 -10.53
N GLY A 65 -5.05 12.31 -10.04
CA GLY A 65 -5.19 13.41 -9.09
C GLY A 65 -3.95 14.27 -8.96
N PRO A 66 -4.00 15.25 -8.04
CA PRO A 66 -2.91 16.21 -7.89
C PRO A 66 -1.56 15.55 -7.63
N GLY A 67 -0.53 16.06 -8.32
CA GLY A 67 0.84 15.55 -8.26
C GLY A 67 1.14 14.39 -9.20
N ASP A 68 0.14 13.83 -9.88
CA ASP A 68 0.36 12.85 -10.95
C ASP A 68 0.87 13.56 -12.21
N GLU A 69 1.82 12.93 -12.89
CA GLU A 69 2.33 13.38 -14.19
C GLU A 69 1.63 12.61 -15.30
N VAL A 70 1.09 13.37 -16.25
CA VAL A 70 0.39 12.85 -17.43
C VAL A 70 1.25 13.15 -18.65
N ILE A 71 1.52 12.11 -19.44
CA ILE A 71 2.24 12.21 -20.71
C ILE A 71 1.24 11.92 -21.83
N ILE A 72 1.11 12.87 -22.74
CA ILE A 72 0.15 12.85 -23.84
C ILE A 72 0.95 12.84 -25.12
N ASP A 73 0.94 11.69 -25.80
CA ASP A 73 1.58 11.52 -27.09
C ASP A 73 0.55 11.66 -28.20
N VAL A 74 0.84 12.57 -29.13
CA VAL A 74 0.08 12.80 -30.36
C VAL A 74 0.95 12.36 -31.53
N TRP A 75 0.44 11.51 -32.41
CA TRP A 75 1.15 11.12 -33.63
C TRP A 75 0.21 10.94 -34.83
N GLY A 76 0.77 10.89 -36.04
CA GLY A 76 0.03 10.78 -37.30
C GLY A 76 0.32 11.98 -38.20
N THR A 77 -0.68 12.82 -38.46
CA THR A 77 -0.49 14.05 -39.26
C THR A 77 0.44 15.07 -38.61
N SER A 78 0.54 15.07 -37.29
CA SER A 78 1.47 15.89 -36.51
C SER A 78 1.95 15.08 -35.31
N GLU A 79 3.20 15.30 -34.93
CA GLU A 79 3.82 14.69 -33.75
C GLU A 79 3.98 15.74 -32.65
N ASN A 80 3.54 15.41 -31.44
CA ASN A 80 3.79 16.23 -30.26
C ASN A 80 3.72 15.36 -29.00
N THR A 81 4.54 15.67 -28.01
CA THR A 81 4.47 15.07 -26.68
C THR A 81 4.31 16.18 -25.66
N VAL A 82 3.20 16.14 -24.92
CA VAL A 82 2.92 17.07 -23.82
C VAL A 82 3.11 16.32 -22.50
N ARG A 83 3.88 16.90 -21.58
CA ARG A 83 4.13 16.33 -20.25
C ARG A 83 3.78 17.38 -19.20
N GLU A 84 2.72 17.11 -18.46
CA GLU A 84 2.19 18.04 -17.47
C GLU A 84 1.92 17.34 -16.14
N THR A 85 2.11 18.08 -15.05
CA THR A 85 1.73 17.61 -13.71
C THR A 85 0.36 18.15 -13.34
N ILE A 86 -0.53 17.30 -12.85
CA ILE A 86 -1.85 17.70 -12.38
C ILE A 86 -1.67 18.63 -11.15
N SER A 87 -2.17 19.85 -11.27
CA SER A 87 -2.11 20.86 -10.23
C SER A 87 -2.96 20.50 -9.00
N PRO A 88 -2.79 21.20 -7.85
CA PRO A 88 -3.66 21.05 -6.69
C PRO A 88 -5.15 21.25 -6.97
N GLU A 89 -5.48 22.12 -7.93
CA GLU A 89 -6.84 22.39 -8.42
C GLU A 89 -7.38 21.27 -9.31
N GLY A 90 -6.52 20.32 -9.68
CA GLY A 90 -6.88 19.10 -10.39
C GLY A 90 -6.80 19.19 -11.91
N SER A 91 -6.12 20.20 -12.45
CA SER A 91 -5.97 20.44 -13.89
C SER A 91 -4.52 20.39 -14.36
N ILE A 92 -4.31 20.11 -15.64
CA ILE A 92 -3.05 20.38 -16.36
C ILE A 92 -3.20 21.65 -17.19
N MET A 93 -2.10 22.37 -17.43
CA MET A 93 -2.09 23.54 -18.30
C MET A 93 -1.50 23.17 -19.65
N VAL A 94 -2.31 23.21 -20.71
CA VAL A 94 -1.82 22.87 -22.06
C VAL A 94 -1.74 24.13 -22.92
N GLU A 95 -0.61 24.34 -23.58
CA GLU A 95 -0.41 25.48 -24.46
C GLU A 95 -1.49 25.54 -25.56
N ASN A 96 -2.02 26.74 -25.84
CA ASN A 96 -3.08 26.99 -26.82
C ASN A 96 -4.46 26.36 -26.53
N ILE A 97 -4.59 25.54 -25.48
CA ILE A 97 -5.88 25.00 -25.00
C ILE A 97 -6.30 25.64 -23.68
N GLY A 98 -5.37 25.80 -22.74
CA GLY A 98 -5.61 26.27 -21.38
C GLY A 98 -5.74 25.13 -20.36
N PRO A 99 -6.44 25.37 -19.23
CA PRO A 99 -6.55 24.37 -18.16
C PRO A 99 -7.51 23.23 -18.54
N ILE A 100 -7.06 21.98 -18.35
CA ILE A 100 -7.84 20.76 -18.57
C ILE A 100 -7.93 19.98 -17.26
N TYR A 101 -9.14 19.79 -16.73
CA TYR A 101 -9.37 19.08 -15.46
C TYR A 101 -9.37 17.57 -15.66
N LEU A 102 -8.49 16.87 -14.93
CA LEU A 102 -8.31 15.42 -15.03
C LEU A 102 -8.52 14.68 -13.71
N SER A 103 -8.50 15.39 -12.57
CA SER A 103 -8.64 14.76 -11.27
C SER A 103 -9.95 13.98 -11.12
N GLY A 104 -9.84 12.76 -10.61
CA GLY A 104 -10.96 11.84 -10.43
C GLY A 104 -11.24 10.94 -11.63
N MET A 105 -10.73 11.25 -12.83
CA MET A 105 -10.88 10.40 -14.01
C MET A 105 -9.99 9.15 -13.92
N ASN A 106 -10.45 8.04 -14.49
CA ASN A 106 -9.56 6.93 -14.85
C ASN A 106 -8.84 7.21 -16.19
N MET A 107 -7.96 6.30 -16.60
CA MET A 107 -7.14 6.48 -17.81
C MET A 107 -7.98 6.54 -19.09
N GLU A 108 -9.02 5.72 -19.21
CA GLU A 108 -9.90 5.67 -20.38
C GLU A 108 -10.77 6.93 -20.51
N GLU A 109 -11.26 7.44 -19.38
CA GLU A 109 -11.98 8.72 -19.28
C GLU A 109 -11.07 9.87 -19.70
N ALA A 110 -9.85 9.92 -19.15
CA ALA A 110 -8.87 10.96 -19.46
C ALA A 110 -8.45 10.92 -20.93
N GLU A 111 -8.17 9.74 -21.51
CA GLU A 111 -7.75 9.61 -22.92
C GLU A 111 -8.87 10.08 -23.87
N ARG A 112 -10.13 9.73 -23.59
CA ARG A 112 -11.28 10.24 -24.37
C ARG A 112 -11.48 11.74 -24.23
N TYR A 113 -11.35 12.27 -23.01
CA TYR A 113 -11.54 13.69 -22.76
C TYR A 113 -10.43 14.54 -23.40
N LEU A 114 -9.17 14.13 -23.23
CA LEU A 114 -8.02 14.79 -23.85
C LEU A 114 -8.08 14.75 -25.37
N ARG A 115 -8.56 13.65 -25.97
CA ARG A 115 -8.82 13.60 -27.41
C ARG A 115 -9.79 14.68 -27.87
N HIS A 116 -10.85 14.94 -27.10
CA HIS A 116 -11.81 16.00 -27.41
C HIS A 116 -11.22 17.41 -27.23
N GLU A 117 -10.43 17.64 -26.19
CA GLU A 117 -9.79 18.95 -25.97
C GLU A 117 -8.73 19.26 -27.04
N PHE A 118 -7.91 18.28 -27.39
CA PHE A 118 -6.84 18.44 -28.38
C PHE A 118 -7.38 18.59 -29.81
N SER A 119 -8.56 18.05 -30.13
CA SER A 119 -9.16 18.23 -31.46
C SER A 119 -9.52 19.69 -31.79
N LYS A 120 -9.60 20.56 -30.78
CA LYS A 120 -9.86 22.00 -30.94
C LYS A 120 -8.70 22.75 -31.59
N ILE A 121 -7.46 22.29 -31.38
CA ILE A 121 -6.25 22.93 -31.92
C ILE A 121 -5.54 22.08 -32.98
N TYR A 122 -5.79 20.77 -32.99
CA TYR A 122 -5.32 19.86 -34.03
C TYR A 122 -6.49 19.42 -34.89
N ALA A 123 -6.75 20.16 -35.98
CA ALA A 123 -7.81 19.87 -36.94
C ALA A 123 -7.78 18.42 -37.48
N ALA A 124 -6.60 17.78 -37.50
CA ALA A 124 -6.40 16.40 -37.93
C ALA A 124 -6.86 15.32 -36.91
N ILE A 125 -7.00 15.66 -35.62
CA ILE A 125 -7.49 14.70 -34.59
C ILE A 125 -8.97 14.38 -34.79
N SER A 126 -9.73 15.26 -35.43
CA SER A 126 -11.13 15.05 -35.78
C SER A 126 -11.34 14.07 -36.94
N GLY A 127 -10.31 13.83 -37.76
CA GLY A 127 -10.43 13.08 -39.01
C GLY A 127 -9.45 11.91 -39.09
N GLU A 128 -9.56 10.95 -38.16
CA GLU A 128 -8.92 9.61 -38.12
C GLU A 128 -7.39 9.52 -38.33
N SER A 129 -6.71 10.62 -38.63
CA SER A 129 -5.33 10.66 -39.11
C SER A 129 -4.34 11.11 -38.02
N ALA A 130 -4.85 11.42 -36.83
CA ALA A 130 -4.06 11.63 -35.63
C ALA A 130 -4.56 10.79 -34.46
N HIS A 131 -3.60 10.22 -33.75
CA HIS A 131 -3.79 9.34 -32.60
C HIS A 131 -3.31 10.05 -31.34
N ILE A 132 -3.98 9.79 -30.23
CA ILE A 132 -3.56 10.22 -28.89
C ILE A 132 -3.37 8.99 -28.03
N LYS A 133 -2.28 8.96 -27.28
CA LYS A 133 -2.09 8.06 -26.13
C LYS A 133 -1.86 8.88 -24.89
N VAL A 134 -2.47 8.45 -23.79
CA VAL A 134 -2.21 9.02 -22.47
C VAL A 134 -1.54 7.94 -21.62
N THR A 135 -0.42 8.32 -21.01
CA THR A 135 0.32 7.48 -20.06
C THR A 135 0.59 8.23 -18.77
N LEU A 136 0.83 7.48 -17.70
CA LEU A 136 1.27 8.04 -16.43
C LEU A 136 2.80 8.04 -16.38
N GLY A 137 3.38 9.19 -16.04
CA GLY A 137 4.77 9.30 -15.66
C GLY A 137 4.92 9.02 -14.18
N LYS A 138 5.34 10.03 -13.43
CA LYS A 138 5.36 9.98 -11.96
C LYS A 138 3.93 9.86 -11.38
N ILE A 139 3.70 8.84 -10.57
CA ILE A 139 2.47 8.66 -9.78
C ILE A 139 2.71 8.96 -8.30
N ARG A 140 1.65 9.37 -7.59
CA ARG A 140 1.71 9.55 -6.13
C ARG A 140 1.77 8.23 -5.36
N SER A 141 2.56 8.22 -4.28
CA SER A 141 2.53 7.16 -3.28
C SER A 141 1.37 7.39 -2.31
N ILE A 142 0.58 6.36 -2.04
CA ILE A 142 -0.41 6.39 -0.96
C ILE A 142 0.29 5.89 0.32
N MET A 143 0.44 6.77 1.30
CA MET A 143 0.95 6.39 2.62
C MET A 143 -0.22 5.99 3.51
N VAL A 144 -0.26 4.72 3.91
CA VAL A 144 -1.24 4.21 4.86
C VAL A 144 -0.57 4.03 6.21
N ASN A 145 -1.09 4.71 7.24
CA ASN A 145 -0.64 4.55 8.62
C ASN A 145 -1.55 3.55 9.33
N VAL A 146 -0.97 2.50 9.90
CA VAL A 146 -1.69 1.50 10.70
C VAL A 146 -1.34 1.72 12.17
N MET A 147 -2.36 1.81 13.04
CA MET A 147 -2.19 2.01 14.48
C MET A 147 -2.91 0.88 15.24
N GLY A 148 -2.25 0.30 16.24
CA GLY A 148 -2.76 -0.79 17.05
C GLY A 148 -1.65 -1.46 17.87
N GLU A 149 -2.01 -2.44 18.69
CA GLU A 149 -1.04 -3.33 19.33
C GLU A 149 -0.52 -4.33 18.28
N VAL A 150 0.77 -4.25 17.95
CA VAL A 150 1.47 -5.15 17.02
C VAL A 150 2.36 -6.13 17.75
#